data_AF-A0A0D3RIB9-F1
#
_entry.id   AF-A0A0D3RIB9-F1
#
_cell.length_a   1.000
_cell.length_b   1.000
_cell.length_c   1.000
_cell.angle_alpha   90.00
_cell.angle_beta   90.00
_cell.angle_gamma   90.00
#
_symmetry.space_group_name_H-M   'P 1'
#
loop_
_entity.id
_entity.type
_entity.pdbx_description
1 polymer ?
#
loop_
_entity_poly.entity_id
_entity_poly.type
_entity_poly.pdbx_seq_one_letter_code
_entity_poly.pdbx_strand_id
1 'polypeptide(L)'
;CRDSTTRVVYINTYQRGPQESVWETVAHPSCETFGFGSANGFLPLFIQDSSYAQQWRFTDAPDADARAVEAAYWALTWATATGAQSQVQATVAKAAKMGDYLRYAFFDKYFKQPGCSAPTCAAGSGKNSANYLLS
;
A
#
# COMPACT_ATOMS: atom_id res chain seq x y z
N CYS A 1 -12.15 -12.93 1.94
CA CYS A 1 -12.73 -12.33 0.73
C CYS A 1 -14.25 -12.18 0.77
N ARG A 2 -15.00 -13.09 1.41
CA ARG A 2 -16.48 -12.97 1.52
C ARG A 2 -17.03 -13.47 2.86
N ASP A 3 -16.15 -13.79 3.80
CA ASP A 3 -16.57 -14.20 5.12
C ASP A 3 -16.92 -12.95 5.94
N SER A 4 -18.21 -12.72 6.16
CA SER A 4 -18.72 -11.62 7.00
C SER A 4 -18.65 -11.95 8.49
N THR A 5 -17.97 -13.04 8.88
CA THR A 5 -17.81 -13.46 10.28
C THR A 5 -16.40 -13.19 10.85
N THR A 6 -15.43 -12.80 10.02
CA THR A 6 -14.07 -12.46 10.49
C THR A 6 -14.01 -11.09 11.18
N ARG A 7 -13.32 -11.01 12.33
CA ARG A 7 -13.17 -9.78 13.15
C ARG A 7 -12.39 -8.65 12.47
N VAL A 8 -11.56 -8.95 11.47
CA VAL A 8 -10.80 -7.96 10.68
C VAL A 8 -11.10 -8.17 9.20
N VAL A 9 -11.65 -7.14 8.56
CA VAL A 9 -11.99 -7.14 7.14
C VAL A 9 -11.20 -6.01 6.46
N TYR A 10 -10.44 -6.36 5.42
CA TYR A 10 -9.70 -5.37 4.63
C TYR A 10 -10.67 -4.62 3.69
N ILE A 11 -10.69 -3.31 3.87
CA ILE A 11 -11.49 -2.38 3.08
C ILE A 11 -10.60 -1.26 2.53
N ASN A 12 -11.14 -0.50 1.58
CA ASN A 12 -10.60 0.79 1.17
C ASN A 12 -11.76 1.78 0.97
N THR A 13 -11.42 3.08 0.87
CA THR A 13 -12.36 4.18 0.69
C THR A 13 -11.94 5.09 -0.47
N TYR A 14 -10.83 5.82 -0.31
CA TYR A 14 -10.38 6.86 -1.26
C TYR A 14 -9.90 6.26 -2.59
N GLN A 15 -10.54 6.66 -3.69
CA GLN A 15 -10.20 6.23 -5.05
C GLN A 15 -10.53 7.26 -6.15
N ARG A 16 -11.15 8.40 -5.85
CA ARG A 16 -11.70 9.34 -6.86
C ARG A 16 -11.05 10.73 -6.86
N GLY A 17 -9.80 10.80 -6.43
CA GLY A 17 -8.97 11.99 -6.59
C GLY A 17 -9.11 13.02 -5.46
N PRO A 18 -8.48 14.20 -5.61
CA PRO A 18 -8.18 15.10 -4.50
C PRO A 18 -9.39 15.82 -3.90
N GLN A 19 -10.53 15.84 -4.58
CA GLN A 19 -11.76 16.44 -4.05
C GLN A 19 -12.65 15.42 -3.33
N GLU A 20 -12.33 14.13 -3.36
CA GLU A 20 -13.09 13.12 -2.61
C GLU A 20 -12.80 13.25 -1.11
N SER A 21 -13.66 13.95 -0.39
CA SER A 21 -13.56 14.03 1.07
C SER A 21 -13.94 12.71 1.73
N VAL A 22 -13.59 12.54 3.02
CA VAL A 22 -13.97 11.35 3.79
C VAL A 22 -15.48 11.07 3.76
N TRP A 23 -16.29 12.13 3.66
CA TRP A 23 -17.76 12.09 3.63
C TRP A 23 -18.34 11.63 2.29
N GLU A 24 -17.51 11.60 1.25
CA GLU A 24 -17.95 11.34 -0.12
C GLU A 24 -17.54 9.95 -0.59
N THR A 25 -16.68 9.24 0.14
CA THR A 25 -16.17 7.92 -0.23
C THR A 25 -17.26 6.84 -0.25
N VAL A 26 -17.00 5.77 -1.00
CA VAL A 26 -17.78 4.51 -0.93
C VAL A 26 -16.85 3.43 -0.38
N ALA A 27 -17.05 3.05 0.89
CA ALA A 27 -16.30 1.97 1.51
C ALA A 27 -16.54 0.64 0.77
N HIS A 28 -15.46 -0.03 0.37
CA HIS A 28 -15.51 -1.21 -0.47
C HIS A 28 -14.44 -2.23 -0.06
N PRO A 29 -14.64 -3.54 -0.31
CA PRO A 29 -13.70 -4.56 0.11
C PRO A 29 -12.42 -4.53 -0.73
N SER A 30 -11.27 -4.76 -0.09
CA SER A 30 -9.99 -4.96 -0.79
C SER A 30 -10.01 -6.20 -1.68
N CYS A 31 -10.76 -7.23 -1.29
CA CYS A 31 -10.98 -8.43 -2.09
C CYS A 31 -12.37 -8.36 -2.76
N GLU A 32 -12.40 -8.03 -4.03
CA GLU A 32 -13.60 -7.87 -4.84
C GLU A 32 -14.05 -9.21 -5.42
N THR A 33 -15.21 -9.67 -4.97
CA THR A 33 -15.82 -10.94 -5.39
C THR A 33 -17.14 -10.75 -6.12
N PHE A 34 -17.55 -9.50 -6.37
CA PHE A 34 -18.87 -9.11 -6.90
C PHE A 34 -20.04 -9.53 -5.99
N GLY A 35 -19.75 -9.87 -4.73
CA GLY A 35 -20.77 -10.23 -3.75
C GLY A 35 -21.58 -9.03 -3.21
N PHE A 36 -21.11 -7.81 -3.43
CA PHE A 36 -21.71 -6.55 -3.00
C PHE A 36 -21.52 -5.49 -4.10
N GLY A 37 -22.29 -4.40 -4.06
CA GLY A 37 -22.21 -3.34 -5.07
C GLY A 37 -23.04 -3.68 -6.32
N SER A 38 -22.51 -3.35 -7.50
CA SER A 38 -23.12 -3.68 -8.80
C SER A 38 -22.85 -5.13 -9.22
N ALA A 39 -23.31 -5.52 -10.42
CA ALA A 39 -22.95 -6.81 -11.02
C ALA A 39 -21.43 -7.03 -11.18
N ASN A 40 -20.65 -5.94 -11.26
CA ASN A 40 -19.18 -5.95 -11.34
C ASN A 40 -18.55 -5.44 -10.04
N GLY A 41 -19.26 -5.56 -8.92
CA GLY A 41 -18.82 -5.07 -7.63
C GLY A 41 -18.78 -3.54 -7.58
N PHE A 42 -17.72 -3.01 -6.97
CA PHE A 42 -17.46 -1.58 -6.88
C PHE A 42 -16.52 -1.06 -7.98
N LEU A 43 -15.94 -1.94 -8.79
CA LEU A 43 -14.90 -1.59 -9.77
C LEU A 43 -15.30 -0.47 -10.74
N PRO A 44 -16.52 -0.47 -11.33
CA PRO A 44 -16.91 0.57 -12.30
C PRO A 44 -17.04 1.98 -11.70
N LEU A 45 -17.08 2.11 -10.38
CA LEU A 45 -17.06 3.43 -9.71
C LEU A 45 -15.69 4.11 -9.83
N PHE A 46 -14.63 3.34 -10.03
CA PHE A 46 -13.25 3.81 -9.91
C PHE A 46 -12.49 3.77 -11.23
N ILE A 47 -12.60 2.66 -11.97
CA ILE A 47 -11.86 2.43 -13.22
C ILE A 47 -12.84 1.96 -14.28
N GLN A 48 -12.85 2.65 -15.41
CA GLN A 48 -13.61 2.22 -16.57
C GLN A 48 -12.82 1.18 -17.36
N ASP A 49 -13.45 0.03 -17.61
CA ASP A 49 -12.90 -1.02 -18.45
C ASP A 49 -14.02 -1.68 -19.28
N SER A 50 -13.62 -2.32 -20.38
CA SER A 50 -14.46 -3.12 -21.27
C SER A 50 -15.03 -4.38 -20.58
N SER A 51 -14.32 -4.90 -19.57
CA SER A 51 -14.75 -6.04 -18.78
C SER A 51 -14.17 -5.98 -17.36
N TYR A 52 -14.79 -6.68 -16.42
CA TYR A 52 -14.37 -6.66 -15.02
C TYR A 52 -14.15 -8.08 -14.51
N ALA A 53 -13.07 -8.27 -13.73
CA ALA A 53 -12.74 -9.55 -13.11
C ALA A 53 -12.70 -9.41 -11.57
N GLN A 54 -13.09 -10.49 -10.88
CA GLN A 54 -12.84 -10.63 -9.45
C GLN A 54 -11.35 -10.50 -9.18
N GLN A 55 -11.00 -9.74 -8.16
CA GLN A 55 -9.61 -9.31 -7.94
C GLN A 55 -9.38 -8.91 -6.49
N TRP A 56 -8.13 -8.70 -6.12
CA TRP A 56 -7.75 -8.13 -4.84
C TRP A 56 -6.81 -6.96 -5.06
N ARG A 57 -6.90 -5.96 -4.19
CA ARG A 57 -6.04 -4.77 -4.20
C ARG A 57 -5.85 -4.25 -2.78
N PHE A 58 -4.61 -3.90 -2.47
CA PHE A 58 -4.22 -3.30 -1.20
C PHE A 58 -3.49 -1.99 -1.47
N THR A 59 -3.53 -1.08 -0.50
CA THR A 59 -2.85 0.21 -0.57
C THR A 59 -2.00 0.33 0.68
N ASP A 60 -0.69 0.48 0.47
CA ASP A 60 0.25 0.74 1.54
C ASP A 60 0.15 2.19 2.01
N ALA A 61 0.45 2.44 3.28
CA ALA A 61 0.67 3.77 3.83
C ALA A 61 2.15 3.85 4.24
N PRO A 62 3.05 4.35 3.37
CA PRO A 62 4.49 4.19 3.55
C PRO A 62 5.04 4.79 4.85
N ASP A 63 4.38 5.81 5.38
CA ASP A 63 4.72 6.41 6.68
C ASP A 63 4.47 5.45 7.85
N ALA A 64 3.44 4.62 7.78
CA ALA A 64 3.11 3.64 8.82
C ALA A 64 4.13 2.50 8.85
N ASP A 65 4.50 1.97 7.68
CA ASP A 65 5.51 0.92 7.56
C ASP A 65 6.90 1.47 7.97
N ALA A 66 7.26 2.69 7.54
CA ALA A 66 8.49 3.34 7.99
C ALA A 66 8.53 3.53 9.51
N ARG A 67 7.42 3.96 10.13
CA ARG A 67 7.29 4.12 11.58
C ARG A 67 7.43 2.78 12.32
N ALA A 68 6.96 1.68 11.74
CA ALA A 68 7.16 0.35 12.31
C ALA A 68 8.63 -0.10 12.24
N VAL A 69 9.33 0.23 11.15
CA VAL A 69 10.79 0.01 11.03
C VAL A 69 11.55 0.86 12.05
N GLU A 70 11.19 2.13 12.23
CA GLU A 70 11.75 3.02 13.25
C GLU A 70 11.55 2.45 14.66
N ALA A 71 10.34 1.98 14.99
CA ALA A 71 10.07 1.37 16.29
C ALA A 71 10.92 0.10 16.53
N ALA A 72 11.11 -0.73 15.49
CA ALA A 72 11.97 -1.91 15.57
C ALA A 72 13.45 -1.56 15.78
N TYR A 73 13.92 -0.45 15.19
CA TYR A 73 15.27 0.07 15.44
C TYR A 73 15.47 0.43 16.92
N TRP A 74 14.53 1.16 17.52
CA TRP A 74 14.62 1.52 18.94
C TRP A 74 14.52 0.30 19.86
N ALA A 75 13.62 -0.65 19.55
CA ALA A 75 13.51 -1.90 20.28
C ALA A 75 14.82 -2.70 20.26
N LEU A 76 15.49 -2.78 19.10
CA LEU A 76 16.80 -3.41 18.98
C LEU A 76 17.83 -2.67 19.84
N THR A 77 17.93 -1.36 19.70
CA THR A 77 18.87 -0.50 20.45
C THR A 77 18.75 -0.74 21.97
N TRP A 78 17.54 -0.68 22.50
CA TRP A 78 17.29 -0.87 23.93
C TRP A 78 17.51 -2.30 24.39
N ALA A 79 17.07 -3.30 23.60
CA ALA A 79 17.29 -4.70 23.94
C ALA A 79 18.79 -5.06 23.93
N THR A 80 19.58 -4.51 23.00
CA THR A 80 21.03 -4.68 22.99
C THR A 80 21.67 -4.06 24.23
N ALA A 81 21.23 -2.88 24.66
CA ALA A 81 21.76 -2.22 25.86
C ALA A 81 21.55 -3.03 27.16
N THR A 82 20.53 -3.89 27.21
CA THR A 82 20.24 -4.76 28.35
C THR A 82 20.61 -6.23 28.11
N GLY A 83 21.32 -6.56 27.02
CA GLY A 83 21.68 -7.94 26.67
C GLY A 83 20.51 -8.85 26.27
N ALA A 84 19.33 -8.28 25.98
CA ALA A 84 18.09 -8.97 25.65
C ALA A 84 17.81 -9.06 24.13
N GLN A 85 18.79 -8.76 23.27
CA GLN A 85 18.64 -8.70 21.80
C GLN A 85 18.00 -9.96 21.19
N SER A 86 18.32 -11.15 21.73
CA SER A 86 17.76 -12.42 21.23
C SER A 86 16.23 -12.47 21.34
N GLN A 87 15.62 -11.72 22.27
CA GLN A 87 14.17 -11.69 22.46
C GLN A 87 13.43 -10.94 21.35
N VAL A 88 14.10 -10.00 20.66
CA VAL A 88 13.48 -9.14 19.62
C VAL A 88 13.90 -9.51 18.20
N GLN A 89 14.86 -10.42 18.04
CA GLN A 89 15.50 -10.73 16.76
C GLN A 89 14.49 -11.11 15.66
N ALA A 90 13.47 -11.92 15.96
CA ALA A 90 12.46 -12.32 14.99
C ALA A 90 11.61 -11.14 14.50
N THR A 91 11.31 -10.17 15.37
CA THR A 91 10.57 -8.95 15.01
C THR A 91 11.42 -8.01 14.19
N VAL A 92 12.70 -7.84 14.54
CA VAL A 92 13.66 -7.05 13.75
C VAL A 92 13.81 -7.61 12.33
N ALA A 93 13.88 -8.94 12.18
CA ALA A 93 13.93 -9.57 10.85
C ALA A 93 12.67 -9.29 10.02
N LYS A 94 11.48 -9.25 10.64
CA LYS A 94 10.24 -8.86 9.96
C LYS A 94 10.25 -7.39 9.55
N ALA A 95 10.71 -6.49 10.43
CA ALA A 95 10.85 -5.07 10.11
C ALA A 95 11.84 -4.83 8.96
N ALA A 96 12.97 -5.55 8.94
CA ALA A 96 13.92 -5.48 7.82
C ALA A 96 13.27 -5.92 6.50
N LYS A 97 12.49 -7.01 6.51
CA LYS A 97 11.73 -7.45 5.33
C LYS A 97 10.68 -6.42 4.90
N MET A 98 9.97 -5.80 5.85
CA MET A 98 9.02 -4.72 5.57
C MET A 98 9.72 -3.54 4.89
N GLY A 99 10.85 -3.08 5.43
CA GLY A 99 11.68 -2.03 4.81
C GLY A 99 12.19 -2.38 3.41
N ASP A 100 12.40 -3.67 3.11
CA ASP A 100 12.80 -4.12 1.77
C ASP A 100 11.65 -3.97 0.74
N TYR A 101 10.43 -4.31 1.12
CA TYR A 101 9.24 -4.10 0.28
C TYR A 101 8.81 -2.62 0.22
N LEU A 102 9.02 -1.85 1.29
CA LEU A 102 8.72 -0.41 1.35
C LEU A 102 9.43 0.41 0.26
N ARG A 103 10.50 -0.14 -0.34
CA ARG A 103 11.17 0.47 -1.50
C ARG A 103 10.26 0.69 -2.71
N TYR A 104 9.09 0.03 -2.79
CA TYR A 104 8.08 0.34 -3.81
C TYR A 104 7.58 1.79 -3.71
N ALA A 105 7.53 2.38 -2.52
CA ALA A 105 7.13 3.77 -2.30
C ALA A 105 8.09 4.80 -2.92
N PHE A 106 9.30 4.38 -3.31
CA PHE A 106 10.30 5.29 -3.87
C PHE A 106 10.07 5.63 -5.35
N PHE A 107 9.13 4.97 -6.01
CA PHE A 107 8.95 5.08 -7.45
C PHE A 107 7.73 5.91 -7.81
N ASP A 108 7.82 6.63 -8.94
CA ASP A 108 6.63 7.21 -9.58
C ASP A 108 5.53 6.14 -9.77
N LYS A 109 4.26 6.54 -9.62
CA LYS A 109 3.09 5.66 -9.67
C LYS A 109 3.05 4.75 -10.90
N TYR A 110 3.57 5.21 -12.04
CA TYR A 110 3.65 4.47 -13.29
C TYR A 110 5.09 4.32 -13.80
N PHE A 111 6.07 4.40 -12.90
CA PHE A 111 7.51 4.33 -13.20
C PHE A 111 7.97 5.31 -14.29
N LYS A 112 7.38 6.51 -14.36
CA LYS A 112 7.81 7.58 -15.26
C LYS A 112 9.03 8.31 -14.70
N GLN A 113 9.82 8.92 -15.58
CA GLN A 113 10.99 9.70 -15.18
C GLN A 113 10.57 11.03 -14.51
N PRO A 114 11.33 11.54 -13.53
CA PRO A 114 11.09 12.84 -12.92
C PRO A 114 10.98 13.97 -13.94
N GLY A 115 10.10 14.94 -13.68
CA GLY A 115 9.83 16.05 -14.60
C GLY A 115 8.87 15.70 -15.75
N CYS A 116 8.38 14.46 -15.82
CA CYS A 116 7.31 14.11 -16.75
C CYS A 116 6.01 14.89 -16.44
N SER A 117 5.44 15.52 -17.46
CA SER A 117 4.22 16.34 -17.36
C SER A 117 3.03 15.81 -18.17
N ALA A 118 3.16 14.65 -18.84
CA ALA A 118 2.12 14.06 -19.66
C ALA A 118 2.14 12.52 -19.63
N PRO A 119 1.00 11.82 -19.79
CA PRO A 119 0.98 10.36 -19.81
C PRO A 119 1.87 9.70 -20.88
N THR A 120 2.15 10.45 -21.96
CA THR A 120 2.95 10.02 -23.12
C THR A 120 4.46 10.03 -22.89
N CYS A 121 4.97 10.52 -21.76
CA CYS A 121 6.41 10.48 -21.49
C CYS A 121 6.96 9.05 -21.56
N ALA A 122 8.25 8.94 -21.91
CA ALA A 122 8.96 7.67 -21.83
C ALA A 122 8.89 7.07 -20.41
N ALA A 123 8.78 5.75 -20.34
CA ALA A 123 8.94 5.04 -19.09
C ALA A 123 10.39 5.14 -18.58
N GLY A 124 10.57 4.95 -17.28
CA GLY A 124 11.88 4.76 -16.69
C GLY A 124 12.48 3.39 -17.05
N SER A 125 13.79 3.27 -16.86
CA SER A 125 14.55 2.03 -16.88
C SER A 125 15.43 1.97 -15.65
N GLY A 126 15.47 0.80 -14.99
CA GLY A 126 16.17 0.63 -13.72
C GLY A 126 15.60 1.55 -12.63
N LYS A 127 16.43 2.47 -12.11
CA LYS A 127 16.08 3.34 -10.97
C LYS A 127 15.80 4.80 -11.36
N ASN A 128 15.77 5.14 -12.65
CA ASN A 128 15.61 6.54 -13.07
C ASN A 128 14.18 7.09 -12.94
N SER A 129 13.24 6.28 -12.44
CA SER A 129 11.90 6.71 -11.99
C SER A 129 11.76 6.78 -10.47
N ALA A 130 12.85 6.52 -9.73
CA ALA A 130 12.85 6.62 -8.27
C ALA A 130 13.11 8.07 -7.81
N ASN A 131 12.26 8.58 -6.93
CA ASN A 131 12.45 9.85 -6.23
C ASN A 131 13.15 9.67 -4.87
N TYR A 132 13.27 8.42 -4.37
CA TYR A 132 13.88 8.06 -3.08
C TYR A 132 13.22 8.73 -1.86
N LEU A 133 11.95 9.08 -1.97
CA LEU A 133 11.09 9.56 -0.89
C LEU A 133 9.98 8.54 -0.63
N LEU A 134 9.37 8.59 0.55
CA LEU A 134 8.16 7.82 0.84
C LEU A 134 6.95 8.57 0.25
N SER A 135 6.40 8.04 -0.85
CA SER A 135 5.28 8.63 -1.60
C SER A 135 3.93 8.57 -0.90
#